data_AF-A0A7C3SQS2-F1
#
_entry.id   AF-A0A7C3SQS2-F1
#
_cell.length_a   1.000
_cell.length_b   1.000
_cell.length_c   1.000
_cell.angle_alpha   90.00
_cell.angle_beta   90.00
_cell.angle_gamma   90.00
#
_symmetry.space_group_name_H-M   'P 1'
#
loop_
_entity.id
_entity.type
_entity.pdbx_description
1 polymer ?
#
loop_
_entity_poly.entity_id
_entity_poly.type
_entity_poly.pdbx_seq_one_letter_code
_entity_poly.pdbx_strand_id
1 'polypeptide(L)'
;MENFIQVRIDDYVDCKRCEKLCKSRSQIVWGYGVMRPIVMFVGEAPGAIEDEQGKPFVGPAGETHHAFLEDAGIPDKLIYTTNAVLCRPVTGDMPKIAENRTPSLDEVKNCRDRLVQEILIVDPLVIVALGKIGFYALTGKNTPIKSDFGNIIDTNIGGVRFPVMYVFHPSYLRTKGTDEEIGLQKKAYDFLKKVIDYWTSLD
;
A
#
# COMPACT_ATOMS: atom_id res chain seq x y z
N MET A 1 -9.16 -17.36 16.51
CA MET A 1 -9.46 -15.93 16.34
C MET A 1 -8.38 -15.39 15.43
N GLU A 2 -8.76 -14.82 14.30
CA GLU A 2 -7.81 -14.19 13.38
C GLU A 2 -7.31 -12.90 14.03
N ASN A 3 -6.02 -12.85 14.36
CA ASN A 3 -5.42 -11.69 15.02
C ASN A 3 -4.91 -10.73 13.95
N PHE A 4 -5.77 -9.80 13.52
CA PHE A 4 -5.31 -8.64 12.77
C PHE A 4 -4.41 -7.78 13.65
N ILE A 5 -3.30 -7.30 13.09
CA ILE A 5 -2.27 -6.57 13.78
C ILE A 5 -1.95 -5.25 13.07
N GLN A 6 -1.30 -4.34 13.80
CA GLN A 6 -0.59 -3.20 13.26
C GLN A 6 0.87 -3.28 13.70
N VAL A 7 1.80 -3.39 12.77
CA VAL A 7 3.24 -3.37 13.10
C VAL A 7 3.66 -1.93 13.34
N ARG A 8 4.01 -1.60 14.58
CA ARG A 8 4.54 -0.29 14.97
C ARG A 8 6.05 -0.38 15.06
N ILE A 9 6.74 0.47 14.32
CA ILE A 9 8.20 0.58 14.35
C ILE A 9 8.57 1.67 15.35
N ASP A 10 9.29 1.32 16.41
CA ASP A 10 9.55 2.19 17.57
C ASP A 10 10.13 3.56 17.18
N ASP A 11 11.12 3.58 16.27
CA ASP A 11 11.75 4.80 15.74
C ASP A 11 10.77 5.75 15.02
N TYR A 12 9.55 5.29 14.74
CA TYR A 12 8.54 6.00 13.98
C TYR A 12 7.27 6.33 14.77
N VAL A 13 7.10 5.85 16.02
CA VAL A 13 5.92 6.11 16.85
C VAL A 13 5.68 7.61 17.08
N ASP A 14 6.76 8.38 17.27
CA ASP A 14 6.74 9.84 17.39
C ASP A 14 7.54 10.52 16.26
N CYS A 15 7.50 9.96 15.05
CA CYS A 15 8.31 10.42 13.92
C CYS A 15 8.10 11.93 13.64
N LYS A 16 9.20 12.69 13.58
CA LYS A 16 9.25 14.13 13.24
C LYS A 16 10.06 14.44 11.97
N ARG A 17 10.41 13.43 11.17
CA ARG A 17 11.31 13.57 10.00
C ARG A 17 10.74 14.45 8.87
N CYS A 18 9.41 14.62 8.82
CA CYS A 18 8.73 15.42 7.79
C CYS A 18 7.86 16.49 8.44
N GLU A 19 8.34 17.73 8.53
CA GLU A 19 7.63 18.83 9.21
C GLU A 19 6.19 19.01 8.72
N LYS A 20 5.98 19.06 7.39
CA LYS A 20 4.64 19.26 6.80
C LYS A 20 3.67 18.14 7.16
N LEU A 21 4.10 16.88 7.05
CA LEU A 21 3.27 15.73 7.40
C LEU A 21 2.95 15.66 8.91
N CYS A 22 3.89 16.08 9.75
CA CYS A 22 3.68 16.12 11.20
C CYS A 22 2.68 17.20 11.60
N LYS A 23 2.66 18.33 10.89
CA LYS A 23 1.67 19.40 11.08
C LYS A 23 0.28 19.02 10.54
N SER A 24 0.22 18.20 9.48
CA SER A 24 -1.06 17.87 8.82
C SER A 24 -1.78 16.67 9.39
N ARG A 25 -1.05 15.67 9.90
CA ARG A 25 -1.65 14.43 10.41
C ARG A 25 -2.41 14.67 11.71
N SER A 26 -3.54 13.98 11.88
CA SER A 26 -4.11 13.78 13.21
C SER A 26 -3.44 12.63 13.96
N GLN A 27 -3.02 11.59 13.24
CA GLN A 27 -2.27 10.45 13.79
C GLN A 27 -1.39 9.77 12.73
N ILE A 28 -0.57 8.82 13.16
CA ILE A 28 0.18 7.94 12.26
C ILE A 28 -0.72 6.74 11.91
N VAL A 29 -0.91 6.48 10.62
CA VAL A 29 -1.71 5.37 10.13
C VAL A 29 -0.80 4.21 9.77
N TRP A 30 -0.67 3.25 10.68
CA TRP A 30 0.14 2.05 10.51
C TRP A 30 -0.50 1.06 9.54
N GLY A 31 0.30 0.12 9.02
CA GLY A 31 -0.24 -1.00 8.27
C GLY A 31 -1.20 -1.85 9.10
N TYR A 32 -2.06 -2.60 8.43
CA TYR A 32 -3.09 -3.43 9.06
C TYR A 32 -3.27 -4.73 8.29
N GLY A 33 -3.32 -5.86 8.99
CA GLY A 33 -3.48 -7.17 8.36
C GLY A 33 -3.04 -8.33 9.25
N VAL A 34 -2.76 -9.47 8.64
CA VAL A 34 -2.18 -10.63 9.33
C VAL A 34 -0.65 -10.67 9.23
N MET A 35 0.01 -11.39 10.14
CA MET A 35 1.42 -11.77 9.98
C MET A 35 1.57 -12.84 8.90
N ARG A 36 2.69 -12.83 8.18
CA ARG A 36 2.98 -13.74 7.06
C ARG A 36 1.83 -13.83 6.06
N PRO A 37 1.33 -12.70 5.54
CA PRO A 37 0.26 -12.71 4.55
C PRO A 37 0.78 -13.30 3.24
N ILE A 38 -0.11 -13.87 2.43
CA ILE A 38 0.27 -14.24 1.06
C ILE A 38 0.51 -12.97 0.24
N VAL A 39 -0.29 -11.92 0.47
CA VAL A 39 -0.19 -10.67 -0.30
C VAL A 39 -0.10 -9.46 0.62
N MET A 40 0.93 -8.64 0.44
CA MET A 40 1.02 -7.32 1.06
C MET A 40 0.77 -6.23 0.03
N PHE A 41 -0.19 -5.33 0.27
CA PHE A 41 -0.48 -4.18 -0.57
C PHE A 41 0.16 -2.92 -0.01
N VAL A 42 0.84 -2.15 -0.88
CA VAL A 42 1.52 -0.90 -0.52
C VAL A 42 0.97 0.25 -1.36
N GLY A 43 0.20 1.12 -0.70
CA GLY A 43 -0.34 2.35 -1.25
C GLY A 43 0.60 3.54 -1.19
N GLU A 44 0.05 4.70 -1.54
CA GLU A 44 0.78 5.97 -1.53
C GLU A 44 0.84 6.59 -0.13
N ALA A 45 -0.31 6.94 0.44
CA ALA A 45 -0.45 7.64 1.71
C ALA A 45 -1.88 7.50 2.26
N PRO A 46 -2.10 7.75 3.55
CA PRO A 46 -3.45 7.88 4.12
C PRO A 46 -4.23 9.05 3.50
N GLY A 47 -5.53 8.86 3.33
CA GLY A 47 -6.48 9.93 3.06
C GLY A 47 -7.06 10.51 4.35
N ALA A 48 -8.13 11.33 4.23
CA ALA A 48 -8.77 11.97 5.37
C ALA A 48 -9.38 10.97 6.35
N ILE A 49 -10.07 9.96 5.83
CA ILE A 49 -10.77 8.95 6.63
C ILE A 49 -9.76 8.01 7.31
N GLU A 50 -8.71 7.62 6.59
CA GLU A 50 -7.62 6.83 7.16
C GLU A 50 -6.89 7.58 8.28
N ASP A 51 -6.60 8.86 8.08
CA ASP A 51 -5.98 9.72 9.08
C ASP A 51 -6.86 9.86 10.33
N GLU A 52 -8.18 9.99 10.17
CA GLU A 52 -9.11 10.07 11.30
C GLU A 52 -9.26 8.73 12.04
N GLN A 53 -9.31 7.60 11.32
CA GLN A 53 -9.58 6.28 11.89
C GLN A 53 -8.33 5.51 12.32
N GLY A 54 -7.13 5.92 11.88
CA GLY A 54 -5.88 5.22 12.19
C GLY A 54 -5.73 3.86 11.49
N LYS A 55 -6.55 3.57 10.47
CA LYS A 55 -6.54 2.33 9.69
C LYS A 55 -6.37 2.65 8.20
N PRO A 56 -5.53 1.92 7.45
CA PRO A 56 -5.29 2.20 6.04
C PRO A 56 -6.44 1.63 5.18
N PHE A 57 -6.68 2.25 4.01
CA PHE A 57 -7.68 1.80 3.02
C PHE A 57 -9.11 1.66 3.57
N VAL A 58 -9.56 2.56 4.45
CA VAL A 58 -10.95 2.59 4.94
C VAL A 58 -11.81 3.66 4.27
N GLY A 59 -11.20 4.54 3.46
CA GLY A 59 -11.91 5.54 2.68
C GLY A 59 -12.26 5.07 1.27
N PRO A 60 -12.70 5.97 0.37
CA PRO A 60 -13.27 5.57 -0.91
C PRO A 60 -12.24 5.01 -1.91
N ALA A 61 -10.93 5.14 -1.67
CA ALA A 61 -9.93 4.38 -2.44
C ALA A 61 -9.81 2.94 -1.91
N GLY A 62 -9.96 2.77 -0.60
CA GLY A 62 -10.09 1.48 0.07
C GLY A 62 -11.30 0.70 -0.39
N GLU A 63 -12.48 1.33 -0.47
CA GLU A 63 -13.70 0.69 -1.02
C GLU A 63 -13.46 0.11 -2.43
N THR A 64 -12.81 0.88 -3.30
CA THR A 64 -12.45 0.40 -4.65
C THR A 64 -11.46 -0.77 -4.58
N HIS A 65 -10.48 -0.72 -3.68
CA HIS A 65 -9.53 -1.82 -3.49
C HIS A 65 -10.22 -3.10 -3.01
N HIS A 66 -11.08 -3.00 -1.99
CA HIS A 66 -11.84 -4.12 -1.46
C HIS A 66 -12.80 -4.71 -2.49
N ALA A 67 -13.42 -3.88 -3.34
CA ALA A 67 -14.26 -4.39 -4.43
C ALA A 67 -13.46 -5.27 -5.42
N PHE A 68 -12.20 -4.94 -5.73
CA PHE A 68 -11.36 -5.81 -6.56
C PHE A 68 -10.95 -7.10 -5.84
N LEU A 69 -10.70 -7.05 -4.53
CA LEU A 69 -10.42 -8.25 -3.73
C LEU A 69 -11.63 -9.17 -3.68
N GLU A 70 -12.83 -8.62 -3.46
CA GLU A 70 -14.09 -9.34 -3.41
C GLU A 70 -14.43 -9.99 -4.76
N ASP A 71 -14.32 -9.25 -5.87
CA ASP A 71 -14.54 -9.74 -7.23
C ASP A 71 -13.62 -10.92 -7.58
N ALA A 72 -12.37 -10.88 -7.10
CA ALA A 72 -11.40 -11.97 -7.27
C ALA A 72 -11.51 -13.08 -6.21
N GLY A 73 -12.37 -12.93 -5.19
CA GLY A 73 -12.51 -13.88 -4.10
C GLY A 73 -11.29 -13.99 -3.18
N ILE A 74 -10.53 -12.90 -3.00
CA ILE A 74 -9.36 -12.84 -2.12
C ILE A 74 -9.82 -12.41 -0.71
N PRO A 75 -9.67 -13.26 0.33
CA PRO A 75 -10.13 -12.93 1.67
C PRO A 75 -9.11 -12.09 2.46
N ASP A 76 -9.60 -11.16 3.28
CA ASP A 76 -8.79 -10.24 4.09
C ASP A 76 -7.80 -10.96 5.04
N LYS A 77 -8.12 -12.17 5.46
CA LYS A 77 -7.26 -12.99 6.35
C LYS A 77 -5.95 -13.44 5.70
N LEU A 78 -5.76 -13.21 4.41
CA LEU A 78 -4.54 -13.56 3.66
C LEU A 78 -3.71 -12.34 3.26
N ILE A 79 -4.14 -11.13 3.67
CA ILE A 79 -3.53 -9.89 3.20
C ILE A 79 -3.04 -9.00 4.34
N TYR A 80 -2.12 -8.11 3.98
CA TYR A 80 -1.68 -7.00 4.81
C TYR A 80 -1.59 -5.73 3.98
N THR A 81 -2.04 -4.60 4.51
CA THR A 81 -2.14 -3.37 3.73
C THR A 81 -1.44 -2.23 4.47
N THR A 82 -0.60 -1.48 3.77
CA THR A 82 0.14 -0.32 4.29
C THR A 82 0.32 0.75 3.23
N ASN A 83 1.06 1.82 3.54
CA ASN A 83 1.40 2.90 2.61
C ASN A 83 2.90 3.21 2.59
N ALA A 84 3.35 3.82 1.50
CA ALA A 84 4.71 4.34 1.36
C ALA A 84 5.04 5.40 2.42
N VAL A 85 4.09 6.29 2.74
CA VAL A 85 4.15 7.19 3.90
C VAL A 85 2.98 6.92 4.84
N LEU A 86 3.17 7.11 6.16
CA LEU A 86 2.14 6.80 7.17
C LEU A 86 1.29 8.01 7.61
N CYS A 87 1.50 9.18 7.03
CA CYS A 87 0.86 10.43 7.45
C CYS A 87 0.19 11.08 6.25
N ARG A 88 -1.00 11.66 6.43
CA ARG A 88 -1.79 12.27 5.35
C ARG A 88 -1.11 13.54 4.79
N PRO A 89 -0.67 13.53 3.52
CA PRO A 89 -0.18 14.72 2.84
C PRO A 89 -1.36 15.58 2.36
N VAL A 90 -1.37 16.86 2.74
CA VAL A 90 -2.43 17.80 2.35
C VAL A 90 -1.91 19.07 1.68
N THR A 91 -2.79 19.79 0.99
CA THR A 91 -2.52 21.12 0.41
C THR A 91 -2.72 22.24 1.45
N GLY A 92 -1.81 23.22 1.51
CA GLY A 92 -1.91 24.32 2.49
C GLY A 92 -1.75 23.88 3.95
N ASP A 93 -2.10 24.78 4.87
CA ASP A 93 -1.80 24.65 6.31
C ASP A 93 -3.03 24.32 7.19
N MET A 94 -4.19 24.07 6.59
CA MET A 94 -5.47 23.81 7.28
C MET A 94 -5.99 22.40 6.96
N PRO A 95 -5.55 21.34 7.66
CA PRO A 95 -5.77 19.95 7.26
C PRO A 95 -7.23 19.51 7.14
N LYS A 96 -8.13 20.15 7.90
CA LYS A 96 -9.57 19.84 7.90
C LYS A 96 -10.29 20.19 6.60
N ILE A 97 -9.80 21.21 5.88
CA ILE A 97 -10.39 21.66 4.60
C ILE A 97 -9.48 21.40 3.40
N ALA A 98 -8.23 20.99 3.67
CA ALA A 98 -7.24 20.75 2.66
C ALA A 98 -7.50 19.45 1.88
N GLU A 99 -7.15 19.50 0.60
CA GLU A 99 -7.20 18.35 -0.30
C GLU A 99 -5.98 17.44 -0.09
N ASN A 100 -6.13 16.15 -0.40
CA ASN A 100 -4.99 15.25 -0.44
C ASN A 100 -4.08 15.64 -1.60
N ARG A 101 -2.76 15.60 -1.37
CA ARG A 101 -1.75 15.73 -2.43
C ARG A 101 -0.90 14.48 -2.48
N THR A 102 -0.15 14.31 -3.56
CA THR A 102 0.90 13.29 -3.59
C THR A 102 2.03 13.65 -2.62
N PRO A 103 2.57 12.69 -1.84
CA PRO A 103 3.73 12.92 -0.99
C PRO A 103 4.95 13.24 -1.87
N SER A 104 5.85 14.10 -1.38
CA SER A 104 7.10 14.37 -2.08
C SER A 104 8.02 13.15 -2.03
N LEU A 105 8.98 13.07 -2.96
CA LEU A 105 9.96 11.97 -2.94
C LEU A 105 10.79 11.96 -1.65
N ASP A 106 11.05 13.13 -1.04
CA ASP A 106 11.77 13.19 0.23
C ASP A 106 10.91 12.74 1.41
N GLU A 107 9.60 13.01 1.39
CA GLU A 107 8.65 12.44 2.35
C GLU A 107 8.61 10.91 2.27
N VAL A 108 8.62 10.36 1.05
CA VAL A 108 8.69 8.91 0.81
C VAL A 108 10.02 8.34 1.30
N LYS A 109 11.16 8.95 0.95
CA LYS A 109 12.49 8.52 1.40
C LYS A 109 12.58 8.48 2.93
N ASN A 110 12.08 9.51 3.62
CA ASN A 110 12.10 9.57 5.08
C ASN A 110 11.32 8.42 5.75
N CYS A 111 10.28 7.90 5.08
CA CYS A 111 9.46 6.80 5.57
C CYS A 111 9.91 5.43 5.06
N ARG A 112 10.88 5.37 4.13
CA ARG A 112 11.28 4.14 3.45
C ARG A 112 11.90 3.11 4.39
N ASP A 113 12.76 3.51 5.32
CA ASP A 113 13.40 2.55 6.23
C ASP A 113 12.36 1.84 7.11
N ARG A 114 11.31 2.54 7.52
CA ARG A 114 10.15 1.92 8.18
C ARG A 114 9.42 0.94 7.29
N LEU A 115 9.24 1.23 6.00
CA LEU A 115 8.60 0.29 5.06
C LEU A 115 9.43 -0.98 4.93
N VAL A 116 10.75 -0.85 4.84
CA VAL A 116 11.66 -1.99 4.81
C VAL A 116 11.52 -2.82 6.09
N GLN A 117 11.56 -2.19 7.26
CA GLN A 117 11.40 -2.90 8.54
C GLN A 117 10.04 -3.59 8.68
N GLU A 118 8.95 -2.91 8.30
CA GLU A 118 7.61 -3.50 8.31
C GLU A 118 7.53 -4.71 7.39
N ILE A 119 8.06 -4.64 6.16
CA ILE A 119 8.07 -5.77 5.22
C ILE A 119 8.84 -6.96 5.79
N LEU A 120 10.03 -6.72 6.37
CA LEU A 120 10.84 -7.80 6.94
C LEU A 120 10.20 -8.44 8.18
N ILE A 121 9.43 -7.69 8.95
CA ILE A 121 8.70 -8.20 10.13
C ILE A 121 7.44 -8.97 9.67
N VAL A 122 6.65 -8.36 8.80
CA VAL A 122 5.38 -8.93 8.30
C VAL A 122 5.63 -10.17 7.46
N ASP A 123 6.75 -10.22 6.73
CA ASP A 123 7.22 -11.35 5.94
C ASP A 123 6.19 -11.85 4.89
N PRO A 124 5.78 -10.97 3.95
CA PRO A 124 4.79 -11.32 2.94
C PRO A 124 5.37 -12.17 1.81
N LEU A 125 4.53 -12.99 1.18
CA LEU A 125 4.96 -13.81 0.05
C LEU A 125 5.10 -13.02 -1.26
N VAL A 126 4.10 -12.18 -1.56
CA VAL A 126 4.10 -11.25 -2.70
C VAL A 126 3.75 -9.85 -2.21
N ILE A 127 4.41 -8.84 -2.77
CA ILE A 127 4.11 -7.44 -2.49
C ILE A 127 3.48 -6.80 -3.74
N VAL A 128 2.38 -6.08 -3.56
CA VAL A 128 1.67 -5.39 -4.63
C VAL A 128 1.79 -3.88 -4.42
N ALA A 129 2.49 -3.24 -5.34
CA ALA A 129 2.63 -1.79 -5.42
C ALA A 129 1.39 -1.17 -6.06
N LEU A 130 0.62 -0.41 -5.27
CA LEU A 130 -0.55 0.32 -5.75
C LEU A 130 -0.10 1.70 -6.24
N GLY A 131 0.01 1.87 -7.56
CA GLY A 131 0.40 3.13 -8.18
C GLY A 131 1.90 3.46 -8.05
N LYS A 132 2.26 4.59 -8.65
CA LYS A 132 3.68 4.96 -8.88
C LYS A 132 4.44 5.20 -7.58
N ILE A 133 3.81 5.77 -6.56
CA ILE A 133 4.48 6.06 -5.29
C ILE A 133 4.77 4.79 -4.50
N GLY A 134 3.80 3.87 -4.40
CA GLY A 134 4.04 2.55 -3.78
C GLY A 134 5.18 1.81 -4.48
N PHE A 135 5.18 1.84 -5.82
CA PHE A 135 6.25 1.23 -6.61
C PHE A 135 7.62 1.87 -6.37
N TYR A 136 7.69 3.20 -6.35
CA TYR A 136 8.91 3.94 -6.05
C TYR A 136 9.44 3.63 -4.65
N ALA A 137 8.56 3.58 -3.64
CA ALA A 137 8.96 3.30 -2.26
C ALA A 137 9.63 1.91 -2.12
N LEU A 138 9.09 0.92 -2.83
CA LEU A 138 9.63 -0.45 -2.84
C LEU A 138 10.92 -0.55 -3.64
N THR A 139 10.93 -0.04 -4.87
CA THR A 139 11.96 -0.35 -5.88
C THR A 139 13.03 0.73 -6.03
N GLY A 140 12.77 1.97 -5.58
CA GLY A 140 13.59 3.14 -5.86
C GLY A 140 13.51 3.65 -7.31
N LYS A 141 12.67 3.06 -8.16
CA LYS A 141 12.53 3.41 -9.58
C LYS A 141 11.37 4.39 -9.79
N ASN A 142 11.60 5.45 -10.56
CA ASN A 142 10.65 6.57 -10.67
C ASN A 142 9.27 6.19 -11.21
N THR A 143 9.18 5.44 -12.31
CA THR A 143 7.86 5.10 -12.87
C THR A 143 7.94 3.76 -13.61
N PRO A 144 7.06 2.82 -13.26
CA PRO A 144 6.86 1.62 -14.06
C PRO A 144 6.29 2.01 -15.43
N ILE A 145 6.83 1.43 -16.50
CA ILE A 145 6.28 1.59 -17.85
C ILE A 145 4.95 0.82 -17.92
N LYS A 146 4.02 1.14 -18.83
CA LYS A 146 2.75 0.38 -18.99
C LYS A 146 3.01 -1.13 -19.13
N SER A 147 4.15 -1.52 -19.69
CA SER A 147 4.62 -2.92 -19.78
C SER A 147 4.90 -3.59 -18.43
N ASP A 148 5.14 -2.84 -17.36
CA ASP A 148 5.44 -3.40 -16.04
C ASP A 148 4.16 -3.75 -15.27
N PHE A 149 3.00 -3.32 -15.76
CA PHE A 149 1.70 -3.60 -15.14
C PHE A 149 1.44 -5.11 -15.09
N GLY A 150 1.08 -5.62 -13.90
CA GLY A 150 0.73 -7.02 -13.68
C GLY A 150 1.92 -7.99 -13.74
N ASN A 151 3.13 -7.51 -14.06
CA ASN A 151 4.33 -8.32 -14.07
C ASN A 151 4.98 -8.37 -12.68
N ILE A 152 5.51 -9.53 -12.31
CA ILE A 152 6.31 -9.70 -11.10
C ILE A 152 7.75 -9.32 -11.41
N ILE A 153 8.31 -8.44 -10.59
CA ILE A 153 9.72 -8.10 -10.60
C ILE A 153 10.38 -8.51 -9.29
N ASP A 154 11.53 -9.16 -9.38
CA ASP A 154 12.35 -9.47 -8.22
C ASP A 154 13.01 -8.18 -7.69
N THR A 155 12.74 -7.84 -6.44
CA THR A 155 13.15 -6.57 -5.80
C THR A 155 13.88 -6.84 -4.50
N ASN A 156 15.06 -6.25 -4.34
CA ASN A 156 15.80 -6.27 -3.07
C ASN A 156 15.23 -5.22 -2.11
N ILE A 157 14.69 -5.67 -0.98
CA ILE A 157 14.16 -4.86 0.11
C ILE A 157 14.88 -5.28 1.39
N GLY A 158 15.73 -4.40 1.92
CA GLY A 158 16.45 -4.67 3.17
C GLY A 158 17.43 -5.84 3.12
N GLY A 159 17.96 -6.17 1.94
CA GLY A 159 18.86 -7.31 1.74
C GLY A 159 18.15 -8.63 1.38
N VAL A 160 16.82 -8.65 1.39
CA VAL A 160 16.00 -9.82 1.03
C VAL A 160 15.29 -9.57 -0.30
N ARG A 161 15.16 -10.63 -1.12
CA ARG A 161 14.47 -10.56 -2.41
C ARG A 161 13.00 -10.87 -2.26
N PHE A 162 12.14 -9.96 -2.70
CA PHE A 162 10.68 -10.12 -2.72
C PHE A 162 10.16 -9.98 -4.16
N PRO A 163 9.18 -10.81 -4.56
CA PRO A 163 8.43 -10.57 -5.78
C PRO A 163 7.48 -9.38 -5.59
N VAL A 164 7.64 -8.36 -6.42
CA VAL A 164 6.80 -7.15 -6.41
C VAL A 164 5.99 -7.08 -7.70
N MET A 165 4.67 -6.93 -7.59
CA MET A 165 3.77 -6.69 -8.71
C MET A 165 3.31 -5.23 -8.72
N TYR A 166 3.31 -4.59 -9.88
CA TYR A 166 2.76 -3.24 -10.04
C TYR A 166 1.33 -3.26 -10.57
N VAL A 167 0.44 -2.49 -9.94
CA VAL A 167 -0.93 -2.26 -10.41
C VAL A 167 -1.33 -0.79 -10.28
N PHE A 168 -2.48 -0.42 -10.84
CA PHE A 168 -2.98 0.95 -10.73
C PHE A 168 -3.39 1.26 -9.29
N HIS A 169 -3.25 2.52 -8.90
CA HIS A 169 -3.78 2.97 -7.62
C HIS A 169 -5.32 2.96 -7.66
N PRO A 170 -6.02 2.46 -6.64
CA PRO A 170 -7.50 2.41 -6.62
C PRO A 170 -8.16 3.78 -6.85
N SER A 171 -7.61 4.85 -6.26
CA SER A 171 -8.12 6.22 -6.49
C SER A 171 -8.02 6.69 -7.95
N TYR A 172 -7.03 6.21 -8.70
CA TYR A 172 -6.91 6.52 -10.13
C TYR A 172 -8.04 5.83 -10.89
N LEU A 173 -8.22 4.52 -10.68
CA LEU A 173 -9.26 3.75 -11.35
C LEU A 173 -10.66 4.31 -11.07
N ARG A 174 -10.93 4.72 -9.84
CA ARG A 174 -12.22 5.32 -9.45
C ARG A 174 -12.55 6.62 -10.19
N THR A 175 -11.56 7.43 -10.52
CA THR A 175 -11.78 8.82 -10.98
C THR A 175 -11.44 9.05 -12.45
N LYS A 176 -10.48 8.29 -12.99
CA LYS A 176 -9.90 8.49 -14.32
C LYS A 176 -9.67 7.20 -15.09
N GLY A 177 -9.89 6.04 -14.46
CA GLY A 177 -9.63 4.75 -15.08
C GLY A 177 -10.57 4.49 -16.25
N THR A 178 -10.01 3.93 -17.31
CA THR A 178 -10.79 3.43 -18.46
C THR A 178 -11.25 1.99 -18.22
N ASP A 179 -12.27 1.53 -18.97
CA ASP A 179 -12.73 0.14 -18.90
C ASP A 179 -11.61 -0.87 -19.22
N GLU A 180 -10.69 -0.51 -20.14
CA GLU A 180 -9.50 -1.32 -20.44
C GLU A 180 -8.61 -1.48 -19.18
N GLU A 181 -8.34 -0.38 -18.47
CA GLU A 181 -7.49 -0.38 -17.28
C GLU A 181 -8.14 -1.11 -16.10
N ILE A 182 -9.47 -0.98 -15.95
CA ILE A 182 -10.24 -1.76 -14.97
C ILE A 182 -10.16 -3.26 -15.32
N GLY A 183 -10.29 -3.62 -16.59
CA GLY A 183 -10.14 -5.01 -17.05
C GLY A 183 -8.73 -5.56 -16.81
N LEU A 184 -7.68 -4.76 -17.00
CA LEU A 184 -6.31 -5.11 -16.65
C LEU A 184 -6.15 -5.32 -15.13
N GLN A 185 -6.75 -4.44 -14.31
CA GLN A 185 -6.74 -4.58 -12.85
C GLN A 185 -7.39 -5.89 -12.39
N LYS A 186 -8.56 -6.25 -12.94
CA LYS A 186 -9.23 -7.52 -12.64
C LYS A 186 -8.33 -8.72 -12.96
N LYS A 187 -7.71 -8.74 -14.14
CA LYS A 187 -6.77 -9.81 -14.53
C LYS A 187 -5.58 -9.95 -13.58
N ALA A 188 -5.06 -8.85 -13.04
CA ALA A 188 -3.99 -8.88 -12.06
C ALA A 188 -4.45 -9.49 -10.72
N TYR A 189 -5.68 -9.21 -10.30
CA TYR A 189 -6.25 -9.78 -9.07
C TYR A 189 -6.64 -11.25 -9.26
N ASP A 190 -7.15 -11.65 -10.43
CA ASP A 190 -7.36 -13.05 -10.78
C ASP A 190 -6.04 -13.85 -10.76
N PHE A 191 -4.94 -13.22 -11.20
CA PHE A 191 -3.61 -13.82 -11.10
C PHE A 191 -3.16 -13.95 -9.64
N LEU A 192 -3.34 -12.93 -8.80
CA LEU A 192 -3.08 -13.04 -7.35
C LEU A 192 -3.90 -14.15 -6.70
N LYS A 193 -5.17 -14.31 -7.08
CA LYS A 193 -6.02 -15.39 -6.59
C LYS A 193 -5.43 -16.76 -6.93
N LYS A 194 -4.90 -16.96 -8.14
CA LYS A 194 -4.21 -18.20 -8.51
C LYS A 194 -2.96 -18.46 -7.68
N VAL A 195 -2.18 -17.41 -7.37
CA VAL A 195 -1.01 -17.51 -6.48
C VAL A 195 -1.44 -17.93 -5.07
N ILE A 196 -2.51 -17.33 -4.56
CA ILE A 196 -3.11 -17.68 -3.26
C ILE A 196 -3.59 -19.12 -3.23
N ASP A 197 -4.33 -19.56 -4.26
CA ASP A 197 -4.86 -20.93 -4.34
C ASP A 197 -3.75 -21.96 -4.43
N TYR A 198 -2.68 -21.65 -5.19
CA TYR A 198 -1.50 -22.49 -5.23
C TYR A 198 -0.86 -22.61 -3.85
N TRP A 199 -0.59 -21.50 -3.15
CA TRP A 199 0.08 -21.57 -1.85
C TRP A 199 -0.75 -22.24 -0.77
N THR A 200 -2.03 -21.90 -0.70
CA THR A 200 -2.95 -22.52 0.28
C THR A 200 -3.18 -24.00 0.02
N SER A 201 -2.84 -24.52 -1.17
CA SER A 201 -2.87 -25.96 -1.45
C SER A 201 -1.62 -26.72 -0.99
N LEU A 202 -0.55 -26.01 -0.61
CA LEU A 202 0.71 -26.60 -0.14
C LEU A 202 0.80 -26.70 1.39
N ASP A 203 -0.08 -26.01 2.12
CA ASP A 203 -0.22 -26.03 3.57
C ASP A 203 -1.24 -27.09 4.04
#